data_AF-A0AAV9EJ73-F1
#
_entry.id   AF-A0AAV9EJ73-F1
#
_cell.length_a   1.000
_cell.length_b   1.000
_cell.length_c   1.000
_cell.angle_alpha   90.00
_cell.angle_beta   90.00
_cell.angle_gamma   90.00
#
_symmetry.space_group_name_H-M   'P 1'
#
loop_
_entity.id
_entity.type
_entity.pdbx_description
1 polymer ?
#
loop_
_entity_poly.entity_id
_entity_poly.type
_entity_poly.pdbx_seq_one_letter_code
_entity_poly.pdbx_strand_id
1 'polypeptide(L)' 'MAHEYRIFFKKVEEDGQDYLIESSNNIYLLDPNMEVARCFGVEYGAEHLAEDIVKEVKKATQ' A
#
# COMPACT_ATOMS: atom_id res chain seq x y z
N MET A 1 -29.51 -24.19 -40.74
CA MET A 1 -29.68 -22.74 -40.49
C MET A 1 -28.63 -22.35 -39.45
N ALA A 2 -27.51 -21.76 -39.87
CA ALA A 2 -26.48 -21.27 -38.95
C ALA A 2 -26.56 -19.74 -38.97
N HIS A 3 -26.85 -19.13 -37.82
CA HIS A 3 -26.81 -17.68 -37.70
C HIS A 3 -25.34 -17.24 -37.64
N GLU A 4 -24.89 -16.48 -38.63
CA GLU A 4 -23.58 -15.81 -38.61
C GLU A 4 -23.59 -14.76 -37.48
N TYR A 5 -23.10 -15.14 -36.30
CA TYR A 5 -22.79 -14.16 -35.26
C TYR A 5 -21.42 -13.54 -35.58
N ARG A 6 -21.42 -12.30 -36.08
CA ARG A 6 -20.19 -11.51 -36.22
C ARG A 6 -19.90 -10.80 -34.91
N ILE A 7 -18.78 -11.15 -34.29
CA ILE A 7 -18.27 -10.48 -33.09
C ILE A 7 -17.49 -9.25 -33.54
N PHE A 8 -17.94 -8.07 -33.13
CA PHE A 8 -17.21 -6.82 -33.31
C PHE A 8 -16.58 -6.43 -31.98
N PHE A 9 -15.25 -6.37 -31.92
CA PHE A 9 -14.56 -5.74 -30.80
C PHE A 9 -14.59 -4.22 -31.03
N LYS A 10 -15.45 -3.53 -30.28
CA LYS A 10 -15.37 -2.06 -30.19
C LYS A 10 -14.10 -1.74 -29.41
N LYS A 11 -13.09 -1.19 -30.08
CA LYS A 11 -11.93 -0.61 -29.41
C LYS A 11 -12.44 0.59 -28.59
N VAL A 12 -12.55 0.40 -27.29
CA VAL A 12 -12.76 1.50 -26.35
C VAL A 12 -11.43 2.23 -26.31
N GLU A 13 -11.40 3.48 -26.75
CA GLU A 13 -10.24 4.33 -26.49
C GLU A 13 -10.16 4.46 -24.97
N GLU A 14 -9.12 3.87 -24.37
CA GLU A 14 -8.74 4.16 -23.00
C GLU A 14 -8.38 5.65 -22.96
N ASP A 15 -9.34 6.49 -22.58
CA ASP A 15 -9.06 7.78 -21.96
C ASP A 15 -8.45 7.49 -20.58
N GLY A 16 -7.23 6.96 -20.61
CA GLY A 16 -6.36 6.76 -19.46
C GLY A 16 -5.90 8.13 -19.00
N GLN A 17 -6.73 8.79 -18.19
CA GLN A 17 -6.21 9.86 -17.37
C GLN A 17 -5.30 9.20 -16.33
N ASP A 18 -3.99 9.29 -16.55
CA ASP A 18 -2.96 8.95 -15.58
C ASP A 18 -3.10 9.88 -14.36
N TYR A 19 -4.02 9.57 -13.46
CA TYR A 19 -4.18 10.32 -12.22
C TYR A 19 -3.17 9.81 -11.20
N LEU A 20 -2.25 10.70 -10.80
CA LEU A 20 -1.40 10.45 -9.64
C LEU A 20 -2.24 10.59 -8.38
N ILE A 21 -2.25 9.54 -7.56
CA ILE A 21 -2.84 9.60 -6.22
C ILE A 21 -1.76 10.11 -5.27
N GLU A 22 -2.03 11.25 -4.63
CA GLU A 22 -1.22 11.70 -3.50
C GLU A 22 -1.38 10.69 -2.36
N SER A 23 -0.27 10.10 -1.93
CA SER A 23 -0.24 9.14 -0.82
C SER A 23 0.80 9.56 0.21
N SER A 24 0.47 9.32 1.47
CA SER A 24 1.42 9.48 2.57
C SER A 24 2.30 8.24 2.65
N ASN A 25 3.62 8.44 2.63
CA ASN A 25 4.61 7.37 2.78
C ASN A 25 4.93 7.07 4.26
N ASN A 26 3.99 7.36 5.16
CA ASN A 26 4.16 7.01 6.57
C ASN A 26 4.08 5.50 6.76
N ILE A 27 4.90 4.98 7.67
CA ILE A 27 4.98 3.56 8.00
C ILE A 27 4.35 3.35 9.38
N TYR A 28 3.43 2.40 9.49
CA TYR A 28 2.74 2.08 10.74
C TYR A 28 3.17 0.70 11.24
N LEU A 29 3.69 0.65 12.47
CA LEU A 29 3.91 -0.60 13.18
C LEU A 29 2.64 -0.96 13.95
N LEU A 30 2.09 -2.13 13.63
CA LEU A 30 0.90 -2.68 14.27
C LEU A 30 1.31 -3.72 15.32
N ASP A 31 0.54 -3.77 16.40
CA ASP A 31 0.63 -4.85 17.39
C ASP A 31 -0.16 -6.10 16.90
N PRO A 32 -0.08 -7.24 17.62
CA PRO A 32 -0.83 -8.45 17.27
C PRO A 32 -2.35 -8.30 17.31
N ASN A 33 -2.88 -7.26 17.97
CA ASN A 33 -4.32 -6.95 18.01
C ASN A 33 -4.74 -5.99 16.88
N MET A 34 -3.83 -5.67 15.96
CA MET A 34 -4.02 -4.71 14.86
C MET A 34 -4.17 -3.25 15.31
N GLU A 35 -3.72 -2.93 16.52
CA GLU A 35 -3.65 -1.55 17.02
C GLU A 35 -2.32 -0.90 16.62
N VAL A 36 -2.36 0.43 16.39
CA VAL A 36 -1.17 1.18 16.02
C VAL A 36 -0.24 1.31 17.22
N ALA A 37 0.88 0.58 17.19
CA ALA A 37 1.92 0.65 18.20
C ALA A 37 2.84 1.86 17.99
N ARG A 38 3.17 2.19 16.74
CA ARG A 38 4.05 3.32 16.40
C ARG A 38 3.85 3.78 14.94
N CYS A 39 4.09 5.07 14.69
CA CYS A 39 4.10 5.67 13.35
C CYS A 39 5.49 6.23 13.05
N PHE A 40 6.00 6.00 11.84
CA PHE A 40 7.27 6.51 11.34
C PHE A 40 7.02 7.36 10.11
N GLY A 41 7.50 8.60 10.15
CA GLY A 41 7.43 9.51 9.01
C GLY A 41 8.46 9.18 7.94
N VAL A 42 8.33 9.89 6.82
CA VAL A 42 9.18 9.73 5.62
C VAL A 42 10.65 10.09 5.86
N GLU A 43 10.93 10.82 6.92
CA GLU A 43 12.27 11.24 7.35
C GLU A 43 13.11 10.09 7.95
N TYR A 44 12.50 8.95 8.28
CA TYR A 44 13.21 7.84 8.90
C TYR A 44 14.12 7.13 7.90
N GLY A 45 15.42 7.17 8.17
CA GLY A 45 16.40 6.29 7.54
C GLY A 45 16.27 4.84 8.03
N ALA A 46 16.78 3.90 7.24
CA ALA A 46 16.69 2.46 7.53
C ALA A 46 17.25 2.06 8.92
N GLU A 47 18.36 2.68 9.34
CA GLU A 47 19.00 2.40 10.63
C GLU A 47 18.12 2.84 11.81
N HIS A 48 17.67 4.09 11.82
CA HIS A 48 16.78 4.63 12.85
C HIS A 48 15.44 3.88 12.92
N LEU A 49 14.88 3.51 11.76
CA LEU A 49 13.66 2.71 11.67
C LEU A 49 13.85 1.33 12.33
N ALA A 50 14.93 0.63 11.98
CA ALA A 50 15.21 -0.69 12.53
C ALA A 50 15.43 -0.65 14.05
N GLU A 51 16.19 0.33 14.54
CA GLU A 51 16.42 0.50 15.97
C GLU A 51 15.11 0.73 16.74
N ASP A 52 14.24 1.59 16.24
CA ASP A 52 13.00 1.95 16.93
C ASP A 52 11.95 0.84 16.86
N ILE A 53 11.88 0.07 15.76
CA ILE A 53 11.07 -1.16 15.71
C ILE A 53 11.54 -2.14 16.79
N VAL A 54 12.86 -2.37 16.90
CA VAL A 54 13.41 -3.29 17.91
C VAL A 54 13.12 -2.80 19.34
N LYS A 55 13.21 -1.49 19.59
CA LYS A 55 12.85 -0.90 20.89
C LYS A 55 11.37 -1.13 21.21
N GLU A 56 10.47 -0.96 20.24
CA GLU A 56 9.04 -1.14 20.46
C GLU A 56 8.68 -2.61 20.70
N VAL A 57 9.25 -3.54 19.93
CA VAL A 57 9.03 -4.99 20.12
C VAL A 57 9.53 -5.46 21.50
N LYS A 58 10.68 -4.95 21.96
CA LYS A 58 11.21 -5.28 23.29
C LYS A 58 10.33 -4.79 24.44
N LYS A 59 9.66 -3.63 24.28
CA LYS A 59 8.71 -3.14 25.29
C LYS A 59 7.47 -4.04 25.37
N ALA A 60 7.00 -4.54 24.24
CA ALA A 60 5.81 -5.39 24.16
C ALA A 60 6.02 -6.83 24.68
N THR A 61 7.28 -7.25 24.86
CA THR A 61 7.66 -8.59 25.34
C THR A 61 8.11 -8.64 26.80
N GLN A 62 8.15 -7.50 27.50
CA GLN A 62 8.33 -7.40 28.96
C GLN A 62 6.99 -7.38 29.67
#